data_AF-A0A1X0ASM6-F1
#
_entry.id   AF-A0A1X0ASM6-F1
#
_cell.length_a   1.000
_cell.length_b   1.000
_cell.length_c   1.000
_cell.angle_alpha   90.00
_cell.angle_beta   90.00
_cell.angle_gamma   90.00
#
_symmetry.space_group_name_H-M   'P 1'
#
loop_
_entity.id
_entity.type
_entity.pdbx_description
1 polymer ?
#
loop_
_entity_poly.entity_id
_entity_poly.type
_entity_poly.pdbx_seq_one_letter_code
_entity_poly.pdbx_strand_id
1 'polypeptide(L)'
;MGEWTIGEVLDTIADAAPDRVMTICGERRTTFAQGEKVFVEEVEEILRAVPEVVDALVVGRPSQRWGQEVVAIVALRSALGADVLQEHCAARLARFKIPKDVVFVEVVRRLGNGKADYRWAQNVAMAAGQTKRECV
;
A
#
# COMPACT_ATOMS: atom_id res chain seq x y z
N MET A 1 25.78 2.07 -21.44
CA MET A 1 25.64 0.96 -20.46
C MET A 1 24.61 1.48 -19.48
N GLY A 2 23.33 1.16 -19.73
CA GLY A 2 22.22 1.86 -19.08
C GLY A 2 22.27 1.65 -17.57
N GLU A 3 22.23 2.74 -16.82
CA GLU A 3 21.97 2.68 -15.38
C GLU A 3 20.53 2.22 -15.20
N TRP A 4 20.35 1.02 -14.66
CA TRP A 4 19.04 0.53 -14.29
C TRP A 4 18.69 1.14 -12.95
N THR A 5 17.54 1.80 -12.87
CA THR A 5 17.00 2.19 -11.57
C THR A 5 16.56 0.93 -10.81
N ILE A 6 16.68 0.94 -9.49
CA ILE A 6 16.18 -0.15 -8.64
C ILE A 6 14.69 -0.45 -8.92
N GLY A 7 13.92 0.57 -9.31
CA GLY A 7 12.53 0.43 -9.73
C GLY A 7 12.37 -0.45 -10.97
N GLU A 8 13.11 -0.18 -12.04
CA GLU A 8 13.05 -0.95 -13.29
C GLU A 8 13.49 -2.41 -13.12
N VAL A 9 14.48 -2.65 -12.25
CA VAL A 9 14.91 -4.00 -11.89
C VAL A 9 13.80 -4.76 -11.17
N LEU A 10 13.12 -4.09 -10.22
CA LEU A 10 12.01 -4.68 -9.48
C LEU A 10 10.79 -4.94 -10.38
N ASP A 11 10.46 -4.03 -11.29
CA ASP A 11 9.36 -4.23 -12.23
C ASP A 11 9.63 -5.38 -13.21
N THR A 12 10.87 -5.52 -13.68
CA THR A 12 11.28 -6.66 -14.52
C THR A 12 11.17 -7.98 -13.76
N ILE A 13 11.54 -8.00 -12.47
CA ILE A 13 11.44 -9.20 -11.63
C ILE A 13 9.98 -9.56 -11.35
N ALA A 14 9.12 -8.57 -11.14
CA ALA A 14 7.69 -8.76 -10.88
C ALA A 14 6.94 -9.29 -12.12
N ASP A 15 7.31 -8.85 -13.32
CA ASP A 15 6.73 -9.36 -14.58
C ASP A 15 7.12 -10.82 -14.85
N ALA A 16 8.34 -11.22 -14.44
CA ALA A 16 8.86 -12.56 -14.67
C ALA A 16 8.32 -13.66 -13.74
N ALA A 17 7.62 -13.33 -12.63
CA ALA A 17 7.17 -14.33 -11.65
C ALA A 17 5.84 -13.94 -10.93
N PRO A 18 4.66 -14.31 -11.48
CA PRO A 18 3.37 -13.82 -11.00
C PRO A 18 2.85 -14.43 -9.69
N ASP A 19 3.38 -15.56 -9.20
CA ASP A 19 2.82 -16.33 -8.06
C ASP A 19 3.62 -16.25 -6.76
N ARG A 20 4.05 -15.05 -6.34
CA ARG A 20 4.83 -14.88 -5.10
C ARG A 20 4.02 -14.22 -3.98
N VAL A 21 4.16 -14.78 -2.77
CA VAL A 21 3.55 -14.25 -1.55
C VAL A 21 4.22 -12.92 -1.19
N MET A 22 3.44 -11.84 -1.19
CA MET A 22 3.92 -10.52 -0.80
C MET A 22 3.89 -10.37 0.71
N THR A 23 5.04 -10.03 1.31
CA THR A 23 5.14 -9.80 2.75
C THR A 23 5.20 -8.30 3.03
N ILE A 24 4.26 -7.82 3.84
CA ILE A 24 4.19 -6.42 4.26
C ILE A 24 4.92 -6.31 5.60
N CYS A 25 6.04 -5.59 5.61
CA CYS A 25 6.88 -5.47 6.79
C CYS A 25 6.64 -4.12 7.48
N GLY A 26 6.25 -4.16 8.76
CA GLY A 26 6.32 -3.00 9.68
C GLY A 26 7.64 -2.96 10.46
N GLU A 27 7.86 -1.87 11.22
CA GLU A 27 9.13 -1.43 11.84
C GLU A 27 10.16 -2.54 12.20
N ARG A 28 10.98 -2.87 11.19
CA ARG A 28 12.35 -3.43 11.15
C ARG A 28 12.83 -4.35 12.29
N ARG A 29 12.91 -5.66 11.98
CA ARG A 29 14.11 -6.52 12.18
C ARG A 29 14.26 -7.51 11.01
N THR A 30 15.47 -7.55 10.46
CA THR A 30 15.80 -8.14 9.16
C THR A 30 16.26 -9.59 9.29
N THR A 31 15.54 -10.53 8.69
CA THR A 31 16.09 -11.80 8.22
C THR A 31 15.54 -12.03 6.82
N PHE A 32 16.43 -12.11 5.84
CA PHE A 32 16.10 -12.10 4.41
C PHE A 32 15.55 -13.46 3.97
N ALA A 33 14.24 -13.66 4.05
CA ALA A 33 13.56 -14.67 3.26
C ALA A 33 13.19 -14.07 1.90
N GLN A 34 13.54 -14.76 0.82
CA GLN A 34 13.30 -14.35 -0.57
C GLN A 34 11.80 -14.15 -0.84
N GLY A 35 11.34 -12.92 -0.75
CA GLY A 35 10.01 -12.47 -1.14
C GLY A 35 10.07 -10.97 -1.42
N GLU A 36 9.29 -10.50 -2.38
CA GLU A 36 9.19 -9.07 -2.68
C GLU A 36 8.59 -8.34 -1.47
N LYS A 37 9.37 -7.41 -0.92
CA LYS A 37 9.00 -6.65 0.29
C LYS A 37 8.33 -5.37 -0.10
N VAL A 38 7.21 -5.07 0.54
CA VAL A 38 6.60 -3.75 0.46
C VAL A 38 6.91 -3.00 1.74
N PHE A 39 7.62 -1.89 1.55
CA PHE A 39 7.93 -0.93 2.60
C PHE A 39 6.75 0.03 2.68
N VAL A 40 5.93 -0.13 3.72
CA VAL A 40 4.71 0.66 3.88
C VAL A 40 5.04 2.14 3.92
N GLU A 41 6.15 2.51 4.55
CA GLU A 41 6.60 3.89 4.70
C GLU A 41 6.90 4.56 3.34
N GLU A 42 7.45 3.80 2.38
CA GLU A 42 7.72 4.29 1.02
C GLU A 42 6.43 4.61 0.27
N VAL A 43 5.44 3.73 0.37
CA VAL A 43 4.13 3.93 -0.27
C VAL A 43 3.37 5.07 0.40
N GLU A 44 3.41 5.15 1.73
CA GLU A 44 2.82 6.24 2.51
C GLU A 44 3.44 7.60 2.20
N GLU A 45 4.76 7.68 1.99
CA GLU A 45 5.44 8.91 1.60
C GLU A 45 4.99 9.39 0.22
N ILE A 46 4.89 8.47 -0.74
CA ILE A 46 4.43 8.79 -2.11
C ILE A 46 2.97 9.24 -2.11
N LEU A 47 2.10 8.59 -1.33
CA LEU A 47 0.70 9.02 -1.20
C LEU A 47 0.59 10.40 -0.55
N ARG A 48 1.38 10.69 0.50
CA ARG A 48 1.39 11.99 1.18
C ARG A 48 2.01 13.12 0.34
N ALA A 49 2.73 12.80 -0.74
CA ALA A 49 3.22 13.79 -1.68
C ALA A 49 2.11 14.38 -2.57
N VAL A 50 0.93 13.76 -2.59
CA VAL A 50 -0.26 14.28 -3.31
C VAL A 50 -0.88 15.42 -2.49
N PRO A 51 -1.03 16.64 -3.04
CA PRO A 51 -1.52 17.81 -2.29
C PRO A 51 -2.89 17.63 -1.62
N GLU A 52 -3.75 16.80 -2.20
CA GLU A 52 -5.09 16.51 -1.72
C GLU A 52 -5.09 15.53 -0.53
N VAL A 53 -3.99 14.82 -0.30
CA VAL A 53 -3.84 13.85 0.79
C VAL A 53 -3.41 14.57 2.07
N VAL A 54 -4.24 14.46 3.12
CA VAL A 54 -3.92 14.97 4.45
C VAL A 54 -3.00 14.00 5.18
N ASP A 55 -3.34 12.72 5.12
CA ASP A 55 -2.57 11.66 5.74
C ASP A 55 -2.89 10.31 5.07
N ALA A 56 -1.95 9.38 5.14
CA ALA A 56 -2.09 8.05 4.58
C ALA A 56 -1.39 7.01 5.46
N LEU A 57 -2.03 5.84 5.60
CA LEU A 57 -1.41 4.63 6.15
C LEU A 57 -1.57 3.47 5.18
N VAL A 58 -0.56 2.61 5.12
CA VAL A 58 -0.56 1.46 4.23
C VAL A 58 -0.46 0.17 5.04
N VAL A 59 -1.36 -0.77 4.78
CA VAL A 59 -1.43 -2.04 5.48
C VAL A 59 -1.71 -3.19 4.54
N GLY A 60 -1.39 -4.39 5.02
CA GLY A 60 -1.72 -5.65 4.37
C GLY A 60 -3.07 -6.20 4.76
N ARG A 61 -3.75 -6.77 3.78
CA ARG A 61 -5.01 -7.49 3.95
C ARG A 61 -4.93 -8.85 3.25
N PRO A 62 -5.41 -9.95 3.87
CA PRO A 62 -5.56 -11.22 3.18
C PRO A 62 -6.49 -11.12 1.97
N SER A 63 -6.00 -11.58 0.83
CA SER A 63 -6.75 -11.61 -0.43
C SER A 63 -6.71 -13.00 -1.05
N GLN A 64 -7.84 -13.46 -1.60
CA GLN A 64 -7.90 -14.77 -2.28
C GLN A 64 -7.11 -14.76 -3.59
N ARG A 65 -7.04 -13.61 -4.27
CA ARG A 65 -6.41 -13.49 -5.58
C ARG A 65 -4.89 -13.31 -5.51
N TRP A 66 -4.41 -12.63 -4.47
CA TRP A 66 -2.99 -12.27 -4.33
C TRP A 66 -2.32 -12.85 -3.08
N GLY A 67 -3.06 -13.63 -2.28
CA GLY A 67 -2.65 -14.08 -0.94
C GLY A 67 -2.67 -12.95 0.09
N GLN A 68 -1.97 -11.86 -0.20
CA GLN A 68 -1.98 -10.59 0.52
C GLN A 68 -2.08 -9.44 -0.48
N GLU A 69 -2.88 -8.42 -0.17
CA GLU A 69 -2.97 -7.21 -0.98
C GLU A 69 -2.62 -5.96 -0.16
N VAL A 70 -2.03 -4.98 -0.84
CA VAL A 70 -1.74 -3.65 -0.28
C VAL A 70 -3.01 -2.83 -0.28
N VAL A 71 -3.37 -2.29 0.89
CA VAL A 71 -4.49 -1.37 1.06
C VAL A 71 -3.97 -0.04 1.59
N ALA A 72 -4.32 1.05 0.91
CA ALA A 72 -4.05 2.40 1.38
C ALA A 72 -5.29 2.95 2.11
N ILE A 73 -5.10 3.44 3.34
CA ILE A 73 -6.10 4.18 4.10
C ILE A 73 -5.75 5.66 3.96
N VAL A 74 -6.62 6.44 3.34
CA VAL A 74 -6.30 7.81 2.92
C VAL A 74 -7.33 8.78 3.46
N ALA A 75 -6.87 9.83 4.15
CA ALA A 75 -7.66 11.00 4.45
C ALA A 75 -7.37 12.09 3.42
N LEU A 76 -8.42 12.64 2.81
CA LEU A 76 -8.32 13.66 1.79
C LEU A 76 -8.84 15.01 2.31
N ARG A 77 -8.24 16.10 1.85
CA ARG A 77 -8.76 17.46 2.07
C ARG A 77 -9.78 17.89 1.02
N SER A 78 -9.77 17.24 -0.14
CA SER A 78 -10.67 17.47 -1.27
C SER A 78 -10.87 16.17 -2.05
N ALA A 79 -12.01 16.03 -2.73
CA ALA A 79 -12.34 14.81 -3.44
C ALA A 79 -11.28 14.44 -4.49
N LEU A 80 -10.80 13.20 -4.44
CA LEU A 80 -9.84 12.63 -5.35
C LEU A 80 -10.19 11.16 -5.58
N GLY A 81 -10.06 10.69 -6.82
CA GLY A 81 -10.32 9.30 -7.19
C GLY A 81 -9.24 8.35 -6.69
N ALA A 82 -9.63 7.11 -6.40
CA ALA A 82 -8.68 6.05 -6.03
C ALA A 82 -7.74 5.70 -7.19
N ASP A 83 -8.24 5.77 -8.42
CA ASP A 83 -7.52 5.61 -9.67
C ASP A 83 -6.37 6.62 -9.78
N VAL A 84 -6.61 7.90 -9.47
CA VAL A 84 -5.57 8.94 -9.53
C VAL A 84 -4.44 8.66 -8.54
N LEU A 85 -4.78 8.21 -7.32
CA LEU A 85 -3.78 7.82 -6.32
C LEU A 85 -2.99 6.59 -6.76
N GLN A 86 -3.66 5.60 -7.35
CA GLN A 86 -3.01 4.41 -7.88
C GLN A 86 -2.08 4.73 -9.06
N GLU A 87 -2.48 5.61 -9.97
CA GLU A 87 -1.64 6.11 -11.06
C GLU A 87 -0.43 6.89 -10.55
N HIS A 88 -0.63 7.74 -9.53
CA HIS A 88 0.46 8.47 -8.89
C HIS A 88 1.51 7.52 -8.30
N CYS A 89 1.05 6.45 -7.64
CA CYS A 89 1.90 5.37 -7.16
C CYS A 89 2.56 4.60 -8.32
N ALA A 90 1.81 4.25 -9.36
CA ALA A 90 2.30 3.47 -10.51
C ALA A 90 3.45 4.15 -11.26
N ALA A 91 3.46 5.48 -11.29
CA ALA A 91 4.54 6.25 -11.92
C ALA A 91 5.86 6.23 -11.12
N ARG A 92 5.86 5.74 -9.87
CA ARG A 92 6.99 5.85 -8.93
C ARG A 92 7.36 4.54 -8.24
N LEU A 93 6.47 3.56 -8.25
CA LEU A 93 6.58 2.31 -7.53
C LEU A 93 6.44 1.12 -8.47
N ALA A 94 7.14 0.05 -8.12
CA ALA A 94 6.97 -1.22 -8.80
C ALA A 94 5.53 -1.75 -8.66
N ARG A 95 5.05 -2.46 -9.68
CA ARG A 95 3.62 -2.86 -9.81
C ARG A 95 3.04 -3.59 -8.60
N PHE A 96 3.85 -4.37 -7.89
CA PHE A 96 3.43 -5.11 -6.70
C PHE A 96 3.26 -4.22 -5.45
N LYS A 97 3.93 -3.07 -5.38
CA LYS A 97 3.83 -2.10 -4.28
C LYS A 97 2.60 -1.19 -4.39
N ILE A 98 2.02 -1.07 -5.59
CA ILE A 98 0.86 -0.21 -5.84
C ILE A 98 -0.34 -0.74 -5.04
N PRO A 99 -1.00 0.11 -4.21
CA PRO A 99 -2.22 -0.25 -3.49
C PRO A 99 -3.26 -0.86 -4.41
N LYS A 100 -3.72 -2.08 -4.10
CA LYS A 100 -4.80 -2.74 -4.86
C LYS A 100 -6.17 -2.21 -4.47
N ASP A 101 -6.26 -1.63 -3.29
CA ASP A 101 -7.45 -0.96 -2.80
C ASP A 101 -7.09 0.33 -2.06
N VAL A 102 -7.97 1.31 -2.16
CA VAL A 102 -7.86 2.60 -1.46
C VAL A 102 -9.15 2.82 -0.69
N VAL A 103 -9.03 2.98 0.62
CA VAL A 103 -10.14 3.23 1.53
C VAL A 103 -10.05 4.67 2.01
N PHE A 104 -11.04 5.47 1.63
CA PHE A 104 -11.14 6.85 2.08
C PHE A 104 -11.76 6.92 3.47
N VAL A 105 -11.14 7.72 4.33
CA VAL A 105 -11.59 7.98 5.70
C VAL A 105 -11.62 9.48 5.96
N GLU A 106 -12.42 9.92 6.92
CA GLU A 106 -12.42 11.35 7.31
C GLU A 106 -11.10 11.74 7.97
N VAL A 107 -10.58 10.88 8.85
CA VAL A 107 -9.33 11.12 9.60
C VAL A 107 -8.55 9.81 9.73
N VAL A 108 -7.25 9.86 9.45
CA VAL A 108 -6.32 8.79 9.77
C VAL A 108 -6.01 8.82 11.26
N ARG A 109 -6.26 7.71 11.96
CA ARG A 109 -6.02 7.64 13.40
C ARG A 109 -4.53 7.51 13.71
N ARG A 110 -4.07 8.34 14.64
CA ARG A 110 -2.75 8.24 15.28
C ARG A 110 -2.92 7.99 16.77
N LEU A 111 -1.92 7.35 17.36
CA LEU A 111 -1.83 7.14 18.81
C LEU A 111 -1.55 8.48 19.51
N GLY A 112 -1.79 8.55 20.83
CA GLY A 112 -1.58 9.78 21.61
C GLY A 112 -0.14 10.32 21.62
N ASN A 113 0.83 9.52 21.16
CA ASN A 113 2.23 9.90 20.95
C ASN A 113 2.54 10.31 19.49
N GLY A 114 1.53 10.48 18.64
CA GLY A 114 1.65 10.84 17.22
C GLY A 114 2.02 9.69 16.28
N LYS A 115 2.30 8.49 16.80
CA LYS A 115 2.62 7.32 15.96
C LYS A 115 1.41 6.83 15.19
N ALA A 116 1.65 6.24 14.03
CA ALA A 116 0.62 5.58 13.23
C ALA A 116 -0.08 4.48 14.04
N ASP A 117 -1.42 4.45 13.99
CA ASP A 117 -2.22 3.37 14.57
C ASP A 117 -2.46 2.28 13.51
N TYR A 118 -1.44 1.46 13.26
CA TYR A 118 -1.52 0.37 12.28
C TYR A 118 -2.59 -0.68 12.63
N ARG A 119 -2.93 -0.83 13.92
CA ARG A 119 -3.99 -1.75 14.36
C ARG A 119 -5.35 -1.24 13.92
N TRP A 120 -5.61 0.06 14.10
CA TRP A 120 -6.81 0.69 13.56
C TRP A 120 -6.85 0.60 12.03
N ALA A 121 -5.74 0.90 11.34
CA ALA A 121 -5.67 0.84 9.88
C ALA A 121 -5.95 -0.59 9.34
N GLN A 122 -5.39 -1.62 9.98
CA GLN A 122 -5.70 -3.02 9.64
C GLN A 122 -7.20 -3.34 9.81
N ASN A 123 -7.82 -2.91 10.91
CA ASN A 123 -9.26 -3.14 11.12
C ASN A 123 -10.11 -2.46 10.03
N VAL A 124 -9.77 -1.22 9.66
CA VAL A 124 -10.46 -0.49 8.57
C VAL A 124 -10.30 -1.22 7.24
N ALA A 125 -9.08 -1.66 6.91
CA ALA A 125 -8.82 -2.42 5.68
C ALA A 125 -9.62 -3.72 5.64
N MET A 126 -9.67 -4.47 6.75
CA MET A 126 -10.43 -5.72 6.85
C MET A 126 -11.94 -5.49 6.68
N ALA A 127 -12.49 -4.47 7.34
CA ALA A 127 -13.91 -4.13 7.24
C ALA A 127 -14.32 -3.76 5.81
N ALA A 128 -13.53 -2.89 5.15
CA ALA A 128 -13.78 -2.51 3.75
C ALA A 128 -13.73 -3.71 2.78
N GLY A 129 -12.86 -4.69 3.06
CA GLY A 129 -12.75 -5.91 2.28
C GLY A 129 -13.94 -6.87 2.46
N GLN A 130 -14.60 -6.86 3.62
CA GLN A 130 -15.81 -7.66 3.90
C GLN A 130 -17.03 -7.07 3.18
N THR A 131 -17.23 -5.75 3.26
CA THR A 131 -18.33 -5.08 2.57
C THR A 131 -18.29 -5.32 1.06
N LYS A 132 -17.10 -5.32 0.45
CA LYS A 132 -16.94 -5.63 -0.99
C LYS A 132 -17.25 -7.08 -1.35
N ARG A 133 -17.17 -8.02 -0.40
CA ARG A 133 -17.50 -9.44 -0.63
C ARG A 133 -18.99 -9.72 -0.50
N GLU A 134 -19.71 -8.95 0.31
CA GLU A 134 -21.16 -9.09 0.49
C GLU A 134 -21.98 -8.49 -0.66
N CYS A 135 -21.37 -7.59 -1.46
CA CYS A 135 -22.01 -6.97 -2.61
C CYS A 135 -21.83 -7.74 -3.95
N VAL A 136 -21.28 -8.97 -3.93
CA VAL A 136 -21.05 -9.81 -5.12
C VAL A 136 -21.97 -11.00 -5.13
#